data_AF-A0A446CX77-F1
#
_entry.id   AF-A0A446CX77-F1
#
_cell.length_a   1.000
_cell.length_b   1.000
_cell.length_c   1.000
_cell.angle_alpha   90.00
_cell.angle_beta   90.00
_cell.angle_gamma   90.00
#
_symmetry.space_group_name_H-M   'P 1'
#
loop_
_entity.id
_entity.type
_entity.pdbx_description
1 polymer ?
#
loop_
_entity_poly.entity_id
_entity_poly.type
_entity_poly.pdbx_seq_one_letter_code
_entity_poly.pdbx_strand_id
1 'polypeptide(L)'
;MTQNATPDSWGFAHPDCRGAAALLFFMNDLARVVNQYLGQGHLSDEALADAQKAVDALLDRYVEIKAAPEAFDNERIALALETERGPDGRMGAQVALRMSARLEGLIIEAQRQARPATH
;
A
#
# COMPACT_ATOMS: atom_id res chain seq x y z
N MET A 1 -14.13 18.44 -11.43
CA MET A 1 -15.41 17.76 -11.13
C MET A 1 -15.45 16.57 -12.06
N THR A 2 -15.33 15.31 -11.67
CA THR A 2 -15.78 14.57 -10.49
C THR A 2 -14.71 13.53 -10.12
N GLN A 3 -14.22 13.55 -8.88
CA GLN A 3 -13.54 12.38 -8.32
C GLN A 3 -14.66 11.36 -8.15
N ASN A 4 -14.76 10.40 -9.07
CA ASN A 4 -15.63 9.25 -8.87
C ASN A 4 -15.13 8.56 -7.61
N ALA A 5 -15.79 8.81 -6.49
CA ALA A 5 -15.79 7.92 -5.36
C ALA A 5 -16.33 6.58 -5.87
N THR A 6 -15.42 5.73 -6.35
CA THR A 6 -15.71 4.30 -6.39
C THR A 6 -16.12 3.90 -4.98
N PRO A 7 -17.12 3.02 -4.85
CA PRO A 7 -17.73 2.72 -3.56
C PRO A 7 -16.66 2.27 -2.55
N ASP A 8 -17.00 2.34 -1.28
CA ASP A 8 -16.23 1.99 -0.06
C ASP A 8 -15.54 0.59 -0.06
N SER A 9 -15.60 -0.13 -1.18
CA SER A 9 -15.01 -1.45 -1.41
C SER A 9 -13.49 -1.39 -1.56
N TRP A 10 -12.84 -2.37 -0.94
CA TRP A 10 -11.44 -2.68 -1.14
C TRP A 10 -11.10 -2.95 -2.62
N GLY A 11 -9.90 -2.58 -3.03
CA GLY A 11 -9.36 -2.81 -4.36
C GLY A 11 -9.36 -4.27 -4.78
N PHE A 12 -9.11 -5.22 -3.87
CA PHE A 12 -9.23 -6.66 -4.15
C PHE A 12 -10.66 -7.12 -4.50
N ALA A 13 -11.68 -6.31 -4.18
CA ALA A 13 -13.08 -6.60 -4.54
C ALA A 13 -13.46 -6.02 -5.92
N HIS A 14 -12.58 -5.24 -6.54
CA HIS A 14 -12.85 -4.65 -7.85
C HIS A 14 -12.79 -5.74 -8.95
N PRO A 15 -13.76 -5.79 -9.89
CA PRO A 15 -13.78 -6.79 -10.96
C PRO A 15 -12.51 -6.76 -11.82
N ASP A 16 -11.95 -5.58 -12.04
CA ASP A 16 -10.73 -5.36 -12.82
C ASP A 16 -9.43 -5.47 -12.00
N CYS A 17 -9.47 -6.05 -10.79
CA CYS A 17 -8.29 -6.21 -9.94
C CYS A 17 -7.36 -7.32 -10.47
N ARG A 18 -6.67 -7.04 -11.59
CA ARG A 18 -5.73 -7.95 -12.25
C ARG A 18 -4.51 -7.21 -12.81
N GLY A 19 -3.36 -7.88 -12.82
CA GLY A 19 -2.11 -7.39 -13.42
C GLY A 19 -1.71 -6.01 -12.90
N ALA A 20 -1.39 -5.08 -13.82
CA ALA A 20 -0.99 -3.72 -13.47
C ALA A 20 -2.07 -2.94 -12.67
N ALA A 21 -3.36 -3.18 -12.93
CA ALA A 21 -4.43 -2.52 -12.18
C ALA A 21 -4.46 -2.99 -10.72
N ALA A 22 -4.16 -4.28 -10.47
CA ALA A 22 -4.09 -4.82 -9.12
C ALA A 22 -3.03 -4.12 -8.26
N LEU A 23 -1.88 -3.75 -8.84
CA LEU A 23 -0.83 -3.00 -8.15
C LEU A 23 -1.31 -1.62 -7.69
N LEU A 24 -2.11 -0.94 -8.50
CA LEU A 24 -2.65 0.39 -8.17
C LEU A 24 -3.72 0.29 -7.07
N PHE A 25 -4.61 -0.70 -7.21
CA PHE A 25 -5.59 -1.01 -6.17
C PHE A 25 -4.92 -1.39 -4.85
N PHE A 26 -3.88 -2.21 -4.92
CA PHE A 26 -3.11 -2.64 -3.76
C PHE A 26 -2.47 -1.45 -3.03
N MET A 27 -1.89 -0.50 -3.75
CA MET A 27 -1.32 0.71 -3.14
C MET A 27 -2.35 1.56 -2.41
N ASN A 28 -3.56 1.68 -2.96
CA ASN A 28 -4.65 2.40 -2.31
C ASN A 28 -5.14 1.67 -1.05
N ASP A 29 -5.31 0.35 -1.12
CA ASP A 29 -5.70 -0.49 0.01
C ASP A 29 -4.63 -0.49 1.12
N LEU A 30 -3.35 -0.51 0.74
CA LEU A 30 -2.22 -0.44 1.65
C LEU A 30 -2.20 0.88 2.42
N ALA A 31 -2.40 2.00 1.72
CA ALA A 31 -2.53 3.31 2.36
C ALA A 31 -3.74 3.35 3.31
N ARG A 32 -4.86 2.72 2.93
CA ARG A 32 -6.04 2.59 3.81
C ARG A 32 -5.71 1.82 5.09
N VAL A 33 -5.04 0.67 4.99
CA VAL A 33 -4.61 -0.12 6.17
C VAL A 33 -3.68 0.69 7.06
N VAL A 34 -2.62 1.28 6.51
CA VAL A 34 -1.67 2.06 7.30
C VAL A 34 -2.37 3.23 8.01
N ASN A 35 -3.26 3.95 7.34
CA ASN A 35 -4.01 5.04 7.95
C ASN A 35 -5.01 4.58 9.03
N GLN A 36 -5.56 3.37 8.91
CA GLN A 36 -6.49 2.83 9.92
C GLN A 36 -5.80 2.51 11.25
N TYR A 37 -4.58 1.97 11.20
CA TYR A 37 -3.85 1.53 12.40
C TYR A 37 -2.88 2.58 12.93
N LEU A 38 -2.23 3.34 12.04
CA LEU A 38 -1.13 4.26 12.37
C LEU A 38 -1.51 5.73 12.13
N GLY A 39 -2.79 6.00 11.82
CA GLY A 39 -3.32 7.34 11.71
C GLY A 39 -3.49 8.03 13.07
N GLN A 40 -3.65 9.36 13.04
CA GLN A 40 -4.10 10.17 14.19
C GLN A 40 -3.19 10.17 15.43
N GLY A 41 -1.86 10.09 15.23
CA GLY A 41 -0.88 10.25 16.31
C GLY A 41 -0.74 9.03 17.23
N HIS A 42 -1.34 7.88 16.86
CA HIS A 42 -1.21 6.61 17.56
C HIS A 42 -0.07 5.79 16.96
N LEU A 43 1.17 6.22 17.21
CA LEU A 43 2.38 5.51 16.77
C LEU A 43 3.00 4.81 17.98
N SER A 44 2.64 3.54 18.16
CA SER A 44 3.20 2.63 19.16
C SER A 44 3.69 1.35 18.49
N ASP A 45 4.59 0.61 19.13
CA ASP A 45 5.04 -0.70 18.65
C ASP A 45 3.88 -1.71 18.52
N GLU A 46 2.88 -1.62 19.41
CA GLU A 46 1.66 -2.43 19.36
C GLU A 46 0.83 -2.12 18.11
N ALA A 47 0.59 -0.83 17.85
CA ALA A 47 -0.11 -0.39 16.64
C ALA A 47 0.65 -0.77 15.37
N LEU A 48 1.98 -0.69 15.39
CA LEU A 48 2.83 -1.13 14.27
C LEU A 48 2.72 -2.63 14.04
N ALA A 49 2.72 -3.45 15.09
CA ALA A 49 2.58 -4.90 14.98
C ALA A 49 1.20 -5.29 14.43
N ASP A 50 0.13 -4.61 14.85
CA ASP A 50 -1.21 -4.85 14.32
C ASP A 50 -1.38 -4.35 12.88
N ALA A 51 -0.78 -3.21 12.54
CA ALA A 51 -0.68 -2.74 11.17
C ALA A 51 0.07 -3.73 10.28
N GLN A 52 1.19 -4.28 10.75
CA GLN A 52 1.98 -5.27 10.02
C GLN A 52 1.14 -6.52 9.71
N LYS A 53 0.43 -7.07 10.70
CA LYS A 53 -0.48 -8.22 10.48
C LYS A 53 -1.56 -7.89 9.44
N ALA A 54 -2.12 -6.68 9.49
CA ALA A 54 -3.14 -6.26 8.53
C ALA A 54 -2.57 -6.10 7.11
N VAL A 55 -1.34 -5.62 6.97
CA VAL A 55 -0.62 -5.55 5.68
C VAL A 55 -0.31 -6.95 5.14
N ASP A 56 0.17 -7.85 5.99
CA ASP A 56 0.42 -9.25 5.60
C ASP A 56 -0.88 -9.93 5.14
N ALA A 57 -1.97 -9.76 5.89
CA ALA A 57 -3.29 -10.29 5.50
C ALA A 57 -3.82 -9.67 4.19
N LEU A 58 -3.54 -8.38 3.94
CA LEU A 58 -3.88 -7.74 2.68
C LEU A 58 -3.09 -8.35 1.52
N LEU A 59 -1.78 -8.54 1.68
CA LEU A 59 -0.94 -9.16 0.66
C LEU A 59 -1.38 -10.59 0.36
N ASP A 60 -1.62 -11.39 1.40
CA ASP A 60 -2.15 -12.76 1.27
C ASP A 60 -3.45 -12.77 0.49
N ARG A 61 -4.35 -11.80 0.74
CA ARG A 61 -5.61 -11.70 0.00
C ARG A 61 -5.40 -11.49 -1.50
N TYR A 62 -4.44 -10.65 -1.89
CA TYR A 62 -4.09 -10.41 -3.29
C TYR A 62 -3.44 -11.64 -3.96
N VAL A 63 -2.65 -12.41 -3.20
CA VAL A 63 -2.08 -13.69 -3.62
C VAL A 63 -3.19 -14.74 -3.82
N GLU A 64 -4.10 -14.89 -2.86
CA GLU A 64 -5.22 -15.85 -2.90
C GLU A 64 -6.07 -15.68 -4.16
N ILE A 65 -6.46 -14.44 -4.47
CA ILE A 65 -7.27 -14.17 -5.65
C ILE A 65 -6.46 -14.21 -6.95
N LYS A 66 -5.13 -14.37 -6.87
CA LYS A 66 -4.16 -14.37 -7.97
C LYS A 66 -4.19 -13.07 -8.78
N ALA A 67 -4.33 -11.92 -8.09
CA ALA A 67 -4.54 -10.64 -8.76
C ALA A 67 -3.40 -10.30 -9.73
N ALA A 68 -2.16 -10.45 -9.28
CA ALA A 68 -0.94 -10.35 -10.09
C ALA A 68 0.13 -11.27 -9.49
N PRO A 69 0.15 -12.57 -9.83
CA PRO A 69 1.10 -13.54 -9.25
C PRO A 69 2.55 -13.13 -9.46
N GLU A 70 2.86 -12.54 -10.61
CA GLU A 70 4.16 -11.98 -10.94
C GLU A 70 4.57 -10.76 -10.10
N ALA A 71 3.65 -10.20 -9.32
CA ALA A 71 3.91 -9.09 -8.42
C ALA A 71 3.85 -9.50 -6.94
N PHE A 72 2.92 -10.37 -6.56
CA PHE A 72 2.64 -10.65 -5.14
C PHE A 72 3.19 -12.00 -4.65
N ASP A 73 3.41 -12.98 -5.53
CA ASP A 73 3.88 -14.29 -5.09
C ASP A 73 5.28 -14.18 -4.47
N ASN A 74 5.41 -14.73 -3.25
CA ASN A 74 6.61 -14.71 -2.41
C ASN A 74 7.10 -13.30 -2.02
N GLU A 75 6.27 -12.26 -2.18
CA GLU A 75 6.62 -10.94 -1.70
C GLU A 75 6.39 -10.80 -0.19
N ARG A 76 7.06 -9.80 0.39
CA ARG A 76 6.85 -9.37 1.77
C ARG A 76 6.94 -7.86 1.83
N ILE A 77 6.05 -7.28 2.62
CA ILE A 77 6.05 -5.84 2.92
C ILE A 77 6.26 -5.69 4.41
N ALA A 78 7.22 -4.86 4.80
CA ALA A 78 7.50 -4.58 6.20
C ALA A 78 7.21 -3.11 6.50
N LEU A 79 6.50 -2.87 7.60
CA LEU A 79 6.34 -1.56 8.20
C LEU A 79 7.45 -1.35 9.24
N ALA A 80 8.07 -0.17 9.21
CA ALA A 80 9.05 0.24 10.21
C ALA A 80 8.66 1.60 10.77
N LEU A 81 8.79 1.78 12.08
CA LEU A 81 8.77 3.10 12.69
C LEU A 81 10.16 3.70 12.59
N GLU A 82 10.28 4.79 11.86
CA GLU A 82 11.50 5.57 11.74
C GLU A 82 11.30 6.88 12.50
N THR A 83 12.29 7.26 13.31
CA THR A 83 12.26 8.56 13.98
C THR A 83 13.10 9.53 13.17
N GLU A 84 12.45 10.51 12.54
CA GLU A 84 13.13 11.52 11.76
C GLU A 84 13.03 12.88 12.45
N ARG A 85 14.06 13.69 12.30
CA ARG A 85 14.05 15.07 12.78
C ARG A 85 13.31 15.91 11.76
N GLY A 86 12.09 16.34 12.09
CA GLY A 86 11.29 17.22 11.27
C GLY A 86 11.94 18.60 11.08
N PRO A 87 11.44 19.41 10.13
CA PRO A 87 12.00 20.72 9.79
C PRO A 87 12.02 21.72 10.96
N ASP A 88 11.14 21.53 11.96
CA ASP A 88 11.08 22.31 13.19
C ASP A 88 12.09 21.85 14.27
N GLY A 89 12.98 20.91 13.95
CA GLY A 89 13.95 20.33 14.87
C GLY A 89 13.38 19.31 15.87
N ARG A 90 12.07 19.05 15.82
CA ARG A 90 11.38 18.05 16.65
C ARG A 90 11.58 16.64 16.08
N MET A 91 11.81 15.66 16.95
CA MET A 91 11.75 14.24 16.59
C MET A 91 10.29 13.85 16.36
N GLY A 92 9.97 13.42 15.14
CA GLY A 92 8.68 12.83 14.78
C GLY A 92 8.87 11.36 14.43
N ALA A 93 7.94 10.50 14.86
CA ALA A 93 7.86 9.15 14.35
C ALA A 93 7.12 9.15 13.01
N GLN A 94 7.68 8.49 12.02
CA GLN A 94 7.07 8.25 10.71
C GLN A 94 7.05 6.76 10.40
N VAL A 95 6.10 6.34 9.58
CA VAL A 95 5.99 4.95 9.15
C VAL A 95 6.68 4.82 7.80
N ALA A 96 7.70 3.98 7.72
CA ALA A 96 8.36 3.61 6.49
C ALA A 96 7.84 2.28 5.99
N LEU A 97 7.50 2.23 4.69
CA LEU A 97 7.15 1.00 4.00
C LEU A 97 8.38 0.45 3.30
N ARG A 98 8.72 -0.80 3.58
CA ARG A 98 9.80 -1.54 2.93
C ARG A 98 9.22 -2.66 2.11
N MET A 99 9.42 -2.57 0.80
CA MET A 99 9.04 -3.59 -0.18
C MET A 99 10.28 -4.02 -0.96
N SER A 100 10.18 -5.13 -1.70
CA SER A 100 11.27 -5.54 -2.58
C SER A 100 11.42 -4.54 -3.74
N ALA A 101 12.65 -4.39 -4.24
CA ALA A 101 12.94 -3.57 -5.42
C ALA A 101 12.16 -4.03 -6.66
N ARG A 102 11.81 -5.33 -6.71
CA ARG A 102 10.98 -5.91 -7.76
C ARG A 102 9.56 -5.35 -7.69
N LEU A 103 8.91 -5.44 -6.53
CA LEU A 103 7.55 -4.95 -6.35
C LEU A 103 7.47 -3.43 -6.61
N GLU A 104 8.45 -2.68 -6.10
CA GLU A 104 8.56 -1.25 -6.34
C GLU A 104 8.65 -0.93 -7.85
N GLY A 105 9.51 -1.64 -8.58
CA GLY A 105 9.65 -1.49 -10.03
C GLY A 105 8.35 -1.76 -10.78
N LEU A 106 7.61 -2.80 -10.39
CA LEU A 106 6.31 -3.14 -10.98
C LEU A 106 5.25 -2.07 -10.69
N ILE A 107 5.20 -1.53 -9.47
CA ILE A 107 4.28 -0.45 -9.09
C ILE A 107 4.58 0.81 -9.90
N ILE A 108 5.85 1.20 -10.01
CA ILE A 108 6.26 2.37 -10.81
C ILE A 108 5.83 2.20 -12.26
N GLU A 109 6.04 1.01 -12.83
CA GLU A 109 5.65 0.72 -14.21
C GLU A 109 4.13 0.74 -14.40
N ALA A 110 3.36 0.16 -13.48
CA ALA A 110 1.91 0.25 -13.49
C ALA A 110 1.40 1.70 -13.41
N GLN A 111 2.04 2.55 -12.60
CA GLN A 111 1.72 3.97 -12.52
C GLN A 111 2.02 4.73 -13.81
N ARG A 112 3.12 4.40 -14.51
CA ARG A 112 3.44 4.98 -15.82
C ARG A 112 2.39 4.62 -16.86
N GLN A 113 1.97 3.35 -16.88
CA GLN A 113 0.96 2.87 -17.82
C GLN A 113 -0.42 3.47 -17.55
N ALA A 114 -0.76 3.71 -16.29
CA ALA A 114 -2.04 4.30 -15.89
C ALA A 114 -2.11 5.82 -16.07
N ARG A 115 -0.99 6.53 -16.19
CA ARG A 115 -1.00 7.91 -16.66
C ARG A 115 -1.23 7.87 -18.17
N PRO A 116 -2.42 8.25 -18.68
CA PRO A 116 -2.59 8.37 -20.11
C PRO A 116 -1.54 9.38 -20.61
N ALA A 117 -0.82 9.00 -21.66
CA ALA A 117 -0.05 9.95 -22.43
C ALA A 117 -1.05 10.98 -22.98
N THR A 118 -1.20 12.10 -22.29
CA THR A 118 -1.86 13.28 -22.84
C THR A 118 -0.94 13.77 -23.96
N HIS A 119 -1.21 13.31 -25.18
CA HIS A 119 -0.65 13.85 -26.40
C HIS A 119 -1.78 14.47 -27.21
#